data_AF-A0A517M1D5-F1
#
_entry.id   AF-A0A517M1D5-F1
#
_cell.length_a   1.000
_cell.length_b   1.000
_cell.length_c   1.000
_cell.angle_alpha   90.00
_cell.angle_beta   90.00
_cell.angle_gamma   90.00
#
_symmetry.space_group_name_H-M   'P 1'
#
loop_
_entity.id
_entity.type
_entity.pdbx_description
1 polymer ?
#
loop_
_entity_poly.entity_id
_entity_poly.type
_entity_poly.pdbx_seq_one_letter_code
_entity_poly.pdbx_strand_id
1 'polypeptide(L)'
;MLPGWSPGFGDILLKSSVIVRFDDFKASQHKLNRIRGDVRAPSFIDLITGADLEANPRVAKKGAVTKEIEDCLTDCPELFHYKSKGLLVACREVELLERNRVRLRFEDPELEGILDGGHNTLAIARYILRQALGEEADLVLRKVKTWKELQPVWANYLDQIEAIRDEIDFLIPMEVIYPIDESDGCDEFTNAILDINRARNNNAQLTESTKANKSGYYEEIKKNLDINLARDVEWKSNDGGRIKSRDLVALSLIPLSVLPEDVFSSDASLKKKIDNLSTMIFSSKGNCVSLYNEMLQHEGISQKIENKGEIIEVVHEGVQSALVMMKDMPKLYDLIYEKMPISANNNGKKFGKITGVRFFEADNVRSDNPKHLKRPPKTKFYSREVKFDYGEGFIMPLVFALRELMECKQGVVSWKVNPYRFIEDHLDTIVDSYYGMMQGQNFDPAKVGKQQSSYKIAQDSFKVQVMLHANK
;
A
#
# COMPACT_ATOMS: atom_id res chain seq x y z
N MET A 1 0.29 -39.50 5.69
CA MET A 1 -0.27 -38.63 6.74
C MET A 1 0.81 -37.62 7.08
N LEU A 2 0.62 -36.36 6.70
CA LEU A 2 1.54 -35.27 7.06
C LEU A 2 1.02 -34.66 8.38
N PRO A 3 1.87 -34.47 9.41
CA PRO A 3 1.42 -33.91 10.68
C PRO A 3 1.09 -32.42 10.53
N GLY A 4 0.05 -32.01 11.27
CA GLY A 4 -0.63 -30.72 11.16
C GLY A 4 0.28 -29.52 11.46
N TRP A 5 0.22 -28.55 10.57
CA TRP A 5 0.87 -27.25 10.68
C TRP A 5 -0.06 -26.30 11.45
N SER A 6 0.45 -25.74 12.54
CA SER A 6 -0.11 -24.58 13.21
C SER A 6 0.98 -23.51 13.25
N PRO A 7 0.78 -22.31 12.68
CA PRO A 7 1.80 -21.28 12.73
C PRO A 7 1.73 -20.57 14.08
N GLY A 8 2.59 -20.99 15.01
CA GLY A 8 3.00 -20.12 16.11
C GLY A 8 3.83 -18.99 15.51
N PHE A 9 3.30 -17.77 15.54
CA PHE A 9 4.09 -16.56 15.29
C PHE A 9 5.05 -16.39 16.47
N GLY A 10 6.23 -17.00 16.35
CA GLY A 10 7.37 -16.66 17.18
C GLY A 10 8.01 -15.41 16.60
N ASP A 11 8.13 -14.36 17.41
CA ASP A 11 8.94 -13.19 17.11
C ASP A 11 10.33 -13.66 16.68
N ILE A 12 10.70 -13.37 15.43
CA ILE A 12 12.06 -13.56 14.95
C ILE A 12 12.90 -12.55 15.75
N LEU A 13 13.64 -13.05 16.74
CA LEU A 13 14.60 -12.27 17.51
C LEU A 13 15.63 -11.68 16.54
N LEU A 14 15.45 -10.43 16.13
CA LEU A 14 16.51 -9.63 15.52
C LEU A 14 17.71 -9.68 16.47
N LYS A 15 18.85 -10.21 16.00
CA LYS A 15 20.10 -10.09 16.76
C LYS A 15 20.35 -8.58 16.97
N SER A 16 20.59 -8.18 18.21
CA SER A 16 20.86 -6.77 18.60
C SER A 16 22.05 -6.12 17.88
N SER A 17 22.82 -6.91 17.12
CA SER A 17 23.87 -6.46 16.23
C SER A 17 24.18 -7.53 15.19
N VAL A 18 24.49 -7.13 13.96
CA VAL A 18 25.00 -7.98 12.87
C VAL A 18 26.48 -7.68 12.68
N ILE A 19 27.31 -8.69 12.44
CA ILE A 19 28.71 -8.50 12.05
C ILE A 19 28.86 -8.91 10.60
N VAL A 20 29.34 -8.00 9.76
CA VAL A 20 29.61 -8.24 8.34
C VAL A 20 31.11 -8.14 8.11
N ARG A 21 31.70 -9.12 7.42
CA ARG A 21 33.10 -9.08 6.99
C ARG A 21 33.21 -8.67 5.53
N PHE A 22 33.94 -7.59 5.29
CA PHE A 22 34.33 -7.16 3.97
C PHE A 22 35.63 -7.87 3.55
N ASP A 23 35.77 -8.15 2.26
CA ASP A 23 37.03 -8.58 1.67
C ASP A 23 38.02 -7.40 1.69
N ASP A 24 37.58 -6.27 1.15
CA ASP A 24 38.19 -4.94 1.31
C ASP A 24 37.08 -3.87 1.35
N PHE A 25 37.36 -2.73 2.00
CA PHE A 25 36.45 -1.60 1.98
C PHE A 25 37.17 -0.26 2.06
N LYS A 26 36.53 0.78 1.53
CA LYS A 26 36.95 2.17 1.70
C LYS A 26 35.92 2.91 2.55
N ALA A 27 36.42 3.62 3.57
CA ALA A 27 35.63 4.56 4.34
C ALA A 27 35.79 5.97 3.75
N SER A 28 34.70 6.74 3.78
CA SER A 28 34.67 8.15 3.39
C SER A 28 33.67 8.89 4.27
N GLN A 29 33.96 10.15 4.60
CA GLN A 29 33.08 11.00 5.39
C GLN A 29 32.74 12.28 4.60
N HIS A 30 31.46 12.59 4.51
CA HIS A 30 30.93 13.90 4.08
C HIS A 30 29.83 14.31 5.07
N LYS A 31 28.59 14.54 4.61
CA LYS A 31 27.42 14.71 5.48
C LYS A 31 27.05 13.44 6.25
N LEU A 32 27.46 12.28 5.74
CA LEU A 32 27.30 10.98 6.40
C LEU A 32 28.62 10.25 6.32
N ASN A 33 28.84 9.34 7.27
CA ASN A 33 29.86 8.33 7.12
C ASN A 33 29.40 7.27 6.11
N ARG A 34 30.35 6.79 5.32
CA ARG A 34 30.10 5.75 4.32
C ARG A 34 31.23 4.75 4.27
N ILE A 35 30.88 3.47 4.29
CA ILE A 35 31.74 2.33 3.95
C ILE A 35 31.28 1.77 2.61
N ARG A 36 32.20 1.52 1.69
CA ARG A 36 31.91 0.85 0.42
C ARG A 36 32.96 -0.22 0.14
N GLY A 37 32.51 -1.43 -0.13
CA GLY A 37 33.40 -2.56 -0.40
C GLY A 37 32.62 -3.80 -0.84
N ASP A 38 33.31 -4.92 -0.88
CA ASP A 38 32.72 -6.21 -1.25
C ASP A 38 32.63 -7.10 0.00
N VAL A 39 31.46 -7.68 0.22
CA VAL A 39 31.16 -8.59 1.34
C VAL A 39 31.18 -10.01 0.83
N ARG A 40 31.79 -10.92 1.59
CA ARG A 40 31.76 -12.36 1.24
C ARG A 40 30.41 -12.97 1.59
N ALA A 41 29.91 -13.85 0.73
CA ALA A 41 28.65 -14.57 0.91
C ALA A 41 28.47 -15.22 2.31
N PRO A 42 29.50 -15.82 2.95
CA PRO A 42 29.37 -16.36 4.30
C PRO A 42 28.97 -15.32 5.33
N SER A 43 29.51 -14.09 5.26
CA SER A 43 29.11 -12.99 6.15
C SER A 43 27.80 -12.34 5.75
N PHE A 44 27.36 -12.54 4.52
CA PHE A 44 26.06 -12.07 4.06
C PHE A 44 24.89 -12.86 4.66
N ILE A 45 25.12 -14.13 5.01
CA ILE A 45 24.16 -14.95 5.78
C ILE A 45 23.80 -14.27 7.11
N ASP A 46 24.78 -13.67 7.79
CA ASP A 46 24.55 -12.95 9.04
C ASP A 46 23.69 -11.69 8.83
N LEU A 47 23.88 -11.00 7.71
CA LEU A 47 23.05 -9.85 7.33
C LEU A 47 21.61 -10.28 6.99
N ILE A 48 21.41 -11.33 6.20
CA ILE A 48 20.06 -11.86 5.92
C ILE A 48 19.35 -12.28 7.21
N THR A 49 20.10 -12.84 8.15
CA THR A 49 19.55 -13.35 9.42
C THR A 49 19.22 -12.23 10.41
N GLY A 50 19.95 -11.11 10.38
CA GLY A 50 19.82 -10.06 11.39
C GLY A 50 19.40 -8.68 10.89
N ALA A 51 19.24 -8.45 9.59
CA ALA A 51 18.73 -7.19 9.02
C ALA A 51 17.39 -7.40 8.32
N ASP A 52 16.47 -6.45 8.49
CA ASP A 52 15.18 -6.46 7.80
C ASP A 52 15.20 -5.62 6.51
N LEU A 53 14.20 -5.85 5.64
CA LEU A 53 13.86 -5.06 4.46
C LEU A 53 12.69 -4.08 4.73
N GLU A 54 12.28 -3.86 5.98
CA GLU A 54 11.18 -2.95 6.31
C GLU A 54 11.42 -1.51 5.86
N ALA A 55 12.64 -0.99 6.05
CA ALA A 55 13.07 0.29 5.53
C ALA A 55 13.06 0.39 3.99
N ASN A 56 13.00 -0.74 3.28
CA ASN A 56 12.88 -0.72 1.83
C ASN A 56 11.48 -0.23 1.39
N PRO A 57 11.37 0.76 0.48
CA PRO A 57 10.10 1.26 -0.01
C PRO A 57 9.40 0.25 -0.94
N ARG A 58 10.11 -0.79 -1.38
CA ARG A 58 9.57 -1.86 -2.21
C ARG A 58 9.65 -3.19 -1.49
N VAL A 59 8.62 -4.01 -1.71
CA VAL A 59 8.73 -5.43 -1.36
C VAL A 59 9.44 -6.13 -2.50
N ALA A 60 10.59 -6.72 -2.21
CA ALA A 60 11.32 -7.55 -3.16
C ALA A 60 10.45 -8.75 -3.55
N LYS A 61 10.31 -8.99 -4.86
CA LYS A 61 9.49 -10.07 -5.39
C LYS A 61 10.20 -10.81 -6.52
N LYS A 62 10.03 -12.13 -6.55
CA LYS A 62 10.54 -13.00 -7.61
C LYS A 62 9.98 -12.56 -8.96
N GLY A 63 10.87 -12.32 -9.91
CA GLY A 63 10.58 -11.93 -11.28
C GLY A 63 11.76 -12.23 -12.21
N ALA A 64 11.81 -11.58 -13.37
CA ALA A 64 12.90 -11.74 -14.33
C ALA A 64 14.26 -11.37 -13.73
N VAL A 65 14.34 -10.21 -13.06
CA VAL A 65 15.59 -9.71 -12.44
C VAL A 65 16.13 -10.68 -11.38
N THR A 66 15.30 -11.15 -10.45
CA THR A 66 15.77 -12.12 -9.44
C THR A 66 16.19 -13.43 -10.07
N LYS A 67 15.54 -13.84 -11.17
CA LYS A 67 15.93 -15.06 -11.89
C LYS A 67 17.29 -14.89 -12.56
N GLU A 68 17.53 -13.78 -13.25
CA GLU A 68 18.84 -13.47 -13.84
C GLU A 68 19.96 -13.43 -12.81
N ILE A 69 19.66 -12.96 -11.59
CA ILE A 69 20.61 -13.01 -10.46
C ILE A 69 20.83 -14.44 -9.98
N GLU A 70 19.77 -15.23 -9.76
CA GLU A 70 19.87 -16.67 -9.39
C GLU A 70 20.69 -17.44 -10.45
N ASP A 71 20.45 -17.21 -11.74
CA ASP A 71 21.17 -17.82 -12.86
C ASP A 71 22.64 -17.38 -12.86
N CYS A 72 22.93 -16.09 -12.62
CA CYS A 72 24.31 -15.58 -12.51
C CYS A 72 25.09 -16.23 -11.35
N LEU A 73 24.46 -16.38 -10.18
CA LEU A 73 25.09 -17.03 -9.02
C LEU A 73 25.32 -18.53 -9.25
N THR A 74 24.56 -19.15 -10.15
CA THR A 74 24.72 -20.56 -10.51
C THR A 74 25.81 -20.75 -11.56
N ASP A 75 25.82 -19.91 -12.59
CA ASP A 75 26.65 -20.14 -13.78
C ASP A 75 28.02 -19.43 -13.71
N CYS A 76 28.08 -18.26 -13.07
CA CYS A 76 29.28 -17.41 -13.02
C CYS A 76 29.32 -16.52 -11.76
N PRO A 77 29.34 -17.12 -10.54
CA PRO A 77 29.29 -16.39 -9.28
C PRO A 77 30.43 -15.37 -9.11
N GLU A 78 31.61 -15.63 -9.68
CA GLU A 78 32.77 -14.74 -9.67
C GLU A 78 32.55 -13.42 -10.44
N LEU A 79 31.55 -13.37 -11.32
CA LEU A 79 31.18 -12.16 -12.05
C LEU A 79 30.06 -11.37 -11.37
N PHE A 80 29.45 -11.91 -10.31
CA PHE A 80 28.29 -11.30 -9.67
C PHE A 80 28.59 -9.89 -9.16
N HIS A 81 29.75 -9.67 -8.52
CA HIS A 81 30.11 -8.34 -7.99
C HIS A 81 30.31 -7.28 -9.08
N TYR A 82 30.63 -7.68 -10.31
CA TYR A 82 30.71 -6.75 -11.45
C TYR A 82 29.35 -6.49 -12.10
N LYS A 83 28.45 -7.48 -12.06
CA LYS A 83 27.12 -7.40 -12.68
C LYS A 83 26.08 -6.73 -11.78
N SER A 84 26.31 -6.74 -10.47
CA SER A 84 25.39 -6.20 -9.47
C SER A 84 25.74 -4.78 -9.06
N LYS A 85 24.71 -3.93 -8.88
CA LYS A 85 24.87 -2.63 -8.20
C LYS A 85 25.06 -2.77 -6.68
N GLY A 86 24.97 -4.00 -6.16
CA GLY A 86 25.14 -4.28 -4.75
C GLY A 86 23.92 -3.91 -3.90
N LEU A 87 24.20 -3.54 -2.65
CA LEU A 87 23.22 -3.19 -1.65
C LEU A 87 23.60 -1.87 -0.99
N LEU A 88 22.60 -1.11 -0.55
CA LEU A 88 22.79 0.01 0.36
C LEU A 88 22.11 -0.32 1.69
N VAL A 89 22.89 -0.30 2.75
CA VAL A 89 22.43 -0.48 4.13
C VAL A 89 22.56 0.84 4.88
N ALA A 90 21.51 1.25 5.56
CA ALA A 90 21.58 2.33 6.54
C ALA A 90 21.53 1.74 7.94
N CYS A 91 22.38 2.24 8.82
CA CYS A 91 22.53 1.73 10.17
C CYS A 91 22.93 2.89 11.08
N ARG A 92 22.27 3.01 12.24
CA ARG A 92 22.53 4.07 13.20
C ARG A 92 23.90 3.94 13.85
N GLU A 93 24.25 2.75 14.31
CA GLU A 93 25.52 2.51 15.00
C GLU A 93 26.39 1.55 14.20
N VAL A 94 27.56 2.06 13.80
CA VAL A 94 28.56 1.30 13.06
C VAL A 94 29.87 1.31 13.82
N GLU A 95 30.37 0.12 14.13
CA GLU A 95 31.66 -0.07 14.80
C GLU A 95 32.61 -0.84 13.88
N LEU A 96 33.74 -0.22 13.55
CA LEU A 96 34.82 -0.88 12.80
C LEU A 96 35.59 -1.80 13.73
N LEU A 97 35.68 -3.08 13.35
CA LEU A 97 36.39 -4.13 14.07
C LEU A 97 37.64 -4.55 13.30
N GLU A 98 38.50 -5.34 13.94
CA GLU A 98 39.66 -5.93 13.29
C GLU A 98 39.28 -6.89 12.14
N ARG A 99 40.21 -7.04 11.18
CA ARG A 99 40.12 -7.96 10.04
C ARG A 99 38.95 -7.67 9.09
N ASN A 100 38.77 -6.38 8.77
CA ASN A 100 37.73 -5.88 7.87
C ASN A 100 36.30 -6.26 8.29
N ARG A 101 36.08 -6.39 9.61
CA ARG A 101 34.74 -6.67 10.16
C ARG A 101 34.08 -5.37 10.58
N VAL A 102 32.79 -5.29 10.37
CA VAL A 102 31.97 -4.13 10.71
C VAL A 102 30.76 -4.63 11.49
N ARG A 103 30.55 -4.09 12.70
CA ARG A 103 29.36 -4.38 13.50
C ARG A 103 28.31 -3.30 13.20
N LEU A 104 27.11 -3.75 12.87
CA LEU A 104 25.93 -2.94 12.55
C LEU A 104 24.89 -3.15 13.64
N ARG A 105 24.36 -2.08 14.23
CA ARG A 105 23.20 -2.14 15.14
C ARG A 105 22.09 -1.25 14.60
N PHE A 106 20.92 -1.85 14.43
CA PHE A 106 19.73 -1.19 13.91
C PHE A 106 18.85 -0.75 15.09
N GLU A 107 18.53 0.53 15.17
CA GLU A 107 17.68 1.08 16.23
C GLU A 107 16.21 1.13 15.78
N ASP A 108 15.94 1.68 14.59
CA ASP A 108 14.61 1.74 13.99
C ASP A 108 14.52 0.94 12.66
N PRO A 109 13.97 -0.28 12.65
CA PRO A 109 13.80 -1.09 11.44
C PRO A 109 12.92 -0.46 10.34
N GLU A 110 12.08 0.54 10.66
CA GLU A 110 11.27 1.26 9.66
C GLU A 110 12.13 2.21 8.81
N LEU A 111 13.26 2.67 9.35
CA LEU A 111 14.18 3.62 8.73
C LEU A 111 15.50 2.96 8.32
N GLU A 112 15.97 1.97 9.08
CA GLU A 112 17.27 1.34 8.98
C GLU A 112 17.19 -0.10 8.43
N GLY A 113 18.33 -0.63 7.99
CA GLY A 113 18.43 -1.91 7.30
C GLY A 113 18.74 -1.74 5.81
N ILE A 114 18.29 -2.68 4.99
CA ILE A 114 18.62 -2.70 3.55
C ILE A 114 17.69 -1.73 2.79
N LEU A 115 18.20 -0.53 2.47
CA LEU A 115 17.48 0.54 1.76
C LEU A 115 17.32 0.27 0.26
N ASP A 116 18.32 -0.33 -0.36
CA ASP A 116 18.38 -0.64 -1.80
C ASP A 116 19.04 -2.00 -2.02
N GLY A 117 18.64 -2.68 -3.09
CA GLY A 117 19.10 -4.03 -3.43
C GLY A 117 18.25 -5.18 -2.89
N GLY A 118 16.99 -4.93 -2.47
CA GLY A 118 16.11 -5.99 -1.97
C GLY A 118 15.91 -7.18 -2.93
N HIS A 119 15.93 -6.97 -4.25
CA HIS A 119 15.91 -8.07 -5.23
C HIS A 119 17.22 -8.89 -5.22
N ASN A 120 18.36 -8.23 -5.01
CA ASN A 120 19.65 -8.91 -4.81
C ASN A 120 19.60 -9.74 -3.54
N THR A 121 19.16 -9.17 -2.42
CA THR A 121 19.03 -9.89 -1.14
C THR A 121 18.11 -11.10 -1.28
N LEU A 122 16.93 -10.93 -1.90
CA LEU A 122 15.98 -12.02 -2.11
C LEU A 122 16.55 -13.12 -3.02
N ALA A 123 17.23 -12.76 -4.11
CA ALA A 123 17.80 -13.73 -5.03
C ALA A 123 18.99 -14.49 -4.41
N ILE A 124 19.88 -13.79 -3.70
CA ILE A 124 21.00 -14.39 -2.95
C ILE A 124 20.46 -15.35 -1.89
N ALA A 125 19.48 -14.92 -1.08
CA ALA A 125 18.89 -15.78 -0.04
C ALA A 125 18.23 -17.03 -0.64
N ARG A 126 17.52 -16.88 -1.77
CA ARG A 126 16.92 -18.02 -2.50
C ARG A 126 17.97 -18.96 -3.09
N TYR A 127 19.07 -18.42 -3.59
CA TYR A 127 20.21 -19.21 -4.07
C TYR A 127 20.84 -20.02 -2.93
N ILE A 128 21.13 -19.38 -1.79
CA ILE A 128 21.69 -20.04 -0.60
C ILE A 128 20.78 -21.16 -0.12
N LEU A 129 19.47 -20.91 -0.02
CA LEU A 129 18.48 -21.95 0.30
C LEU A 129 18.47 -23.10 -0.72
N ARG A 130 18.69 -22.81 -2.00
CA ARG A 130 18.79 -23.86 -3.02
C ARG A 130 20.02 -24.75 -2.81
N GLN A 131 21.16 -24.15 -2.49
CA GLN A 131 22.38 -24.90 -2.18
C GLN A 131 22.19 -25.74 -0.91
N ALA A 132 21.56 -25.18 0.14
CA ALA A 132 21.39 -25.86 1.43
C ALA A 132 20.41 -27.04 1.37
N LEU A 133 19.40 -26.98 0.49
CA LEU A 133 18.31 -27.98 0.44
C LEU A 133 18.44 -28.98 -0.70
N GLY A 134 19.33 -28.75 -1.67
CA GLY A 134 19.53 -29.64 -2.82
C GLY A 134 18.22 -29.91 -3.58
N GLU A 135 17.88 -31.19 -3.78
CA GLU A 135 16.70 -31.63 -4.55
C GLU A 135 15.36 -31.16 -3.94
N GLU A 136 15.30 -30.92 -2.63
CA GLU A 136 14.07 -30.48 -1.96
C GLU A 136 13.80 -28.98 -2.13
N ALA A 137 14.81 -28.22 -2.59
CA ALA A 137 14.76 -26.77 -2.69
C ALA A 137 13.58 -26.27 -3.53
N ASP A 138 13.29 -26.90 -4.66
CA ASP A 138 12.26 -26.42 -5.59
C ASP A 138 10.85 -26.52 -4.99
N LEU A 139 10.58 -27.54 -4.18
CA LEU A 139 9.29 -27.70 -3.49
C LEU A 139 9.07 -26.58 -2.48
N VAL A 140 10.12 -26.21 -1.74
CA VAL A 140 10.11 -25.14 -0.75
C VAL A 140 10.03 -23.77 -1.44
N LEU A 141 10.96 -23.49 -2.35
CA LEU A 141 11.14 -22.19 -3.01
C LEU A 141 10.03 -21.83 -3.99
N ARG A 142 9.19 -22.79 -4.41
CA ARG A 142 8.00 -22.52 -5.24
C ARG A 142 7.00 -21.59 -4.53
N LYS A 143 6.94 -21.67 -3.20
CA LYS A 143 6.05 -20.83 -2.37
C LYS A 143 6.72 -19.53 -1.90
N VAL A 144 8.03 -19.41 -2.02
CA VAL A 144 8.80 -18.25 -1.56
C VAL A 144 9.00 -17.25 -2.70
N LYS A 145 8.06 -16.32 -2.89
CA LYS A 145 8.12 -15.31 -3.95
C LYS A 145 8.52 -13.93 -3.44
N THR A 146 8.41 -13.68 -2.15
CA THR A 146 8.69 -12.38 -1.52
C THR A 146 9.60 -12.55 -0.32
N TRP A 147 10.17 -11.45 0.18
CA TRP A 147 10.96 -11.48 1.41
C TRP A 147 10.18 -11.96 2.63
N LYS A 148 8.93 -11.50 2.80
CA LYS A 148 8.05 -11.93 3.90
C LYS A 148 7.79 -13.43 3.91
N GLU A 149 7.69 -14.06 2.74
CA GLU A 149 7.57 -15.52 2.62
C GLU A 149 8.91 -16.22 2.84
N LEU A 150 10.04 -15.55 2.62
CA LEU A 150 11.38 -16.08 2.80
C LEU A 150 11.77 -16.13 4.27
N GLN A 151 11.47 -15.10 5.07
CA GLN A 151 11.83 -15.01 6.50
C GLN A 151 11.51 -16.28 7.31
N PRO A 152 10.27 -16.83 7.32
CA PRO A 152 9.97 -18.04 8.07
C PRO A 152 10.67 -19.29 7.51
N VAL A 153 10.89 -19.34 6.19
CA VAL A 153 11.61 -20.46 5.55
C VAL A 153 13.09 -20.41 5.90
N TRP A 154 13.71 -19.24 5.85
CA TRP A 154 15.09 -19.01 6.23
C TRP A 154 15.35 -19.43 7.67
N ALA A 155 14.50 -18.98 8.60
CA ALA A 155 14.59 -19.35 10.01
C ALA A 155 14.48 -20.87 10.23
N ASN A 156 13.57 -21.53 9.51
CA ASN A 156 13.38 -22.99 9.62
C ASN A 156 14.56 -23.82 9.09
N TYR A 157 15.33 -23.27 8.15
CA TYR A 157 16.45 -23.97 7.51
C TYR A 157 17.82 -23.38 7.87
N LEU A 158 17.89 -22.60 8.96
CA LEU A 158 19.12 -21.93 9.36
C LEU A 158 20.25 -22.93 9.60
N ASP A 159 19.99 -24.06 10.26
CA ASP A 159 21.01 -25.07 10.52
C ASP A 159 21.62 -25.65 9.22
N GLN A 160 20.79 -25.89 8.19
CA GLN A 160 21.25 -26.36 6.88
C GLN A 160 22.02 -25.27 6.13
N ILE A 161 21.61 -24.01 6.26
CA ILE A 161 22.32 -22.86 5.68
C ILE A 161 23.70 -22.72 6.33
N GLU A 162 23.78 -22.83 7.65
CA GLU A 162 25.04 -22.78 8.39
C GLU A 162 25.98 -23.94 8.03
N ALA A 163 25.44 -25.13 7.77
CA ALA A 163 26.23 -26.29 7.38
C ALA A 163 27.00 -26.10 6.05
N ILE A 164 26.46 -25.32 5.12
CA ILE A 164 27.10 -25.02 3.83
C ILE A 164 27.80 -23.66 3.81
N ARG A 165 27.86 -22.94 4.93
CA ARG A 165 28.32 -21.53 5.00
C ARG A 165 29.67 -21.32 4.30
N ASP A 166 30.63 -22.21 4.53
CA ASP A 166 31.98 -22.10 3.98
C ASP A 166 32.11 -22.61 2.53
N GLU A 167 31.07 -23.27 2.01
CA GLU A 167 31.01 -23.75 0.62
C GLU A 167 30.53 -22.67 -0.35
N ILE A 168 29.88 -21.62 0.16
CA ILE A 168 29.36 -20.51 -0.64
C ILE A 168 30.40 -19.38 -0.70
N ASP A 169 31.10 -19.25 -1.82
CA ASP A 169 32.13 -18.21 -2.00
C ASP A 169 31.86 -17.34 -3.23
N PHE A 170 31.35 -16.13 -2.98
CA PHE A 170 31.28 -15.06 -3.96
C PHE A 170 31.22 -13.70 -3.24
N LEU A 171 31.49 -12.64 -4.01
CA LEU A 171 31.54 -11.27 -3.51
C LEU A 171 30.23 -10.52 -3.82
N ILE A 172 29.77 -9.74 -2.85
CA ILE A 172 28.55 -8.94 -2.93
C ILE A 172 28.92 -7.49 -2.66
N PRO A 173 28.78 -6.58 -3.65
CA PRO A 173 29.05 -5.18 -3.42
C PRO A 173 28.08 -4.62 -2.39
N MET A 174 28.61 -3.93 -1.38
CA MET A 174 27.81 -3.38 -0.29
C MET A 174 28.30 -1.98 0.09
N GLU A 175 27.35 -1.09 0.29
CA GLU A 175 27.52 0.25 0.82
C GLU A 175 26.79 0.34 2.17
N VAL A 176 27.47 0.84 3.19
CA VAL A 176 26.89 1.13 4.51
C VAL A 176 26.99 2.64 4.74
N ILE A 177 25.86 3.27 5.02
CA ILE A 177 25.80 4.67 5.46
C ILE A 177 25.37 4.76 6.92
N TYR A 178 25.98 5.68 7.66
CA TYR A 178 25.74 5.88 9.08
C TYR A 178 26.03 7.33 9.50
N PRO A 179 25.52 7.79 10.65
CA PRO A 179 25.76 9.13 11.18
C PRO A 179 27.25 9.48 11.27
N ILE A 180 27.56 10.77 11.11
CA ILE A 180 28.84 11.35 11.54
C ILE A 180 28.87 11.49 13.06
N ASP A 181 30.07 11.47 13.64
CA ASP A 181 30.29 11.66 15.08
C ASP A 181 30.28 13.17 15.43
N GLU A 182 29.14 13.81 15.16
CA GLU A 182 28.86 15.22 15.46
C GLU A 182 27.50 15.33 16.15
N SER A 183 27.27 16.44 16.86
CA SER A 183 26.09 16.61 17.74
C SER A 183 24.75 16.47 17.03
N ASP A 184 24.68 16.81 15.74
CA ASP A 184 23.49 16.72 14.88
C ASP A 184 23.59 15.60 13.81
N GLY A 185 24.67 14.83 13.79
CA GLY A 185 24.91 13.81 12.76
C GLY A 185 23.84 12.72 12.69
N CYS A 186 23.24 12.42 13.84
CA CYS A 186 22.10 11.53 13.99
C CYS A 186 20.83 12.07 13.33
N ASP A 187 20.54 13.35 13.49
CA ASP A 187 19.37 14.00 12.89
C ASP A 187 19.59 14.18 11.39
N GLU A 188 20.80 14.57 10.96
CA GLU A 188 21.18 14.64 9.56
C GLU A 188 21.00 13.28 8.86
N PHE A 189 21.43 12.19 9.50
CA PHE A 189 21.21 10.83 9.01
C PHE A 189 19.74 10.49 8.84
N THR A 190 18.94 10.73 9.87
CA THR A 190 17.50 10.44 9.87
C THR A 190 16.77 11.21 8.75
N ASN A 191 17.12 12.48 8.56
CA ASN A 191 16.57 13.32 7.50
C ASN A 191 17.02 12.86 6.10
N ALA A 192 18.28 12.45 5.94
CA ALA A 192 18.84 12.10 4.64
C ALA A 192 18.41 10.71 4.12
N ILE A 193 18.20 9.73 5.00
CA ILE A 193 17.91 8.34 4.60
C ILE A 193 16.72 8.23 3.64
N LEU A 194 15.63 8.95 3.90
CA LEU A 194 14.41 8.83 3.10
C LEU A 194 14.65 9.30 1.65
N ASP A 195 15.38 10.38 1.47
CA ASP A 195 15.72 10.93 0.17
C ASP A 195 16.75 10.09 -0.57
N ILE A 196 17.78 9.61 0.13
CA ILE A 196 18.76 8.66 -0.43
C ILE A 196 18.03 7.39 -0.92
N ASN A 197 17.16 6.84 -0.09
CA ASN A 197 16.40 5.64 -0.40
C ASN A 197 15.51 5.85 -1.64
N ARG A 198 14.81 6.99 -1.73
CA ARG A 198 14.03 7.38 -2.92
C ARG A 198 14.90 7.48 -4.17
N ALA A 199 16.05 8.16 -4.08
CA ALA A 199 16.95 8.39 -5.21
C ALA A 199 17.55 7.09 -5.75
N ARG A 200 17.98 6.19 -4.86
CA ARG A 200 18.60 4.90 -5.22
C ARG A 200 17.62 3.93 -5.91
N ASN A 201 16.34 4.00 -5.54
CA ASN A 201 15.30 3.16 -6.13
C ASN A 201 14.79 3.64 -7.52
N ASN A 202 15.28 4.74 -8.08
CA ASN A 202 14.73 5.38 -9.28
C ASN A 202 14.97 4.69 -10.64
N ASN A 203 15.56 3.49 -10.73
CA ASN A 203 15.64 2.75 -12.02
C ASN A 203 14.25 2.44 -12.62
N ALA A 204 13.19 2.48 -11.80
CA ALA A 204 11.80 2.71 -12.19
C ALA A 204 11.22 3.69 -11.17
N GLN A 205 10.65 4.83 -11.55
CA GLN A 205 10.19 5.86 -10.59
C GLN A 205 9.23 5.27 -9.53
N LEU A 206 9.50 5.49 -8.23
CA LEU A 206 8.54 5.13 -7.17
C LEU A 206 7.21 5.86 -7.40
N THR A 207 6.09 5.14 -7.28
CA THR A 207 4.77 5.77 -7.37
C THR A 207 4.58 6.78 -6.25
N GLU A 208 3.82 7.83 -6.51
CA GLU A 208 3.50 8.85 -5.52
C GLU A 208 2.85 8.25 -4.27
N SER A 209 1.97 7.25 -4.43
CA SER A 209 1.35 6.54 -3.31
C SER A 209 2.35 5.84 -2.41
N THR A 210 3.39 5.21 -2.97
CA THR A 210 4.43 4.55 -2.17
C THR A 210 5.27 5.58 -1.41
N LYS A 211 5.57 6.73 -2.02
CA LYS A 211 6.30 7.83 -1.35
C LYS A 211 5.49 8.41 -0.21
N ALA A 212 4.21 8.72 -0.45
CA ALA A 212 3.29 9.28 0.54
C ALA A 212 3.09 8.32 1.73
N ASN A 213 2.88 7.03 1.44
CA ASN A 213 2.78 6.00 2.47
C ASN A 213 4.02 5.95 3.37
N LYS A 214 5.24 6.00 2.79
CA LYS A 214 6.48 5.98 3.57
C LYS A 214 6.67 7.25 4.41
N SER A 215 6.13 8.38 3.97
CA SER A 215 6.18 9.65 4.73
C SER A 215 5.10 9.75 5.82
N GLY A 216 4.34 8.71 6.11
CA GLY A 216 3.32 8.71 7.18
C GLY A 216 1.95 9.24 6.78
N TYR A 217 1.74 9.61 5.51
CA TYR A 217 0.52 10.30 5.07
C TYR A 217 -0.72 9.40 5.17
N TYR A 218 -0.53 8.09 5.15
CA TYR A 218 -1.63 7.11 5.15
C TYR A 218 -1.88 6.49 6.53
N GLU A 219 -1.12 6.85 7.56
CA GLU A 219 -1.26 6.24 8.89
C GLU A 219 -2.66 6.45 9.47
N GLU A 220 -3.20 7.67 9.35
CA GLU A 220 -4.53 7.94 9.88
C GLU A 220 -5.64 7.20 9.10
N ILE A 221 -5.46 6.96 7.79
CA ILE A 221 -6.34 6.06 7.04
C ILE A 221 -6.22 4.63 7.58
N LYS A 222 -5.00 4.10 7.74
CA LYS A 222 -4.75 2.72 8.21
C LYS A 222 -5.38 2.46 9.58
N LYS A 223 -5.22 3.40 10.53
CA LYS A 223 -5.80 3.31 11.89
C LYS A 223 -7.32 3.18 11.87
N ASN A 224 -7.98 3.79 10.89
CA ASN A 224 -9.43 3.85 10.78
C ASN A 224 -10.01 2.80 9.82
N LEU A 225 -9.23 1.85 9.32
CA LEU A 225 -9.72 0.75 8.48
C LEU A 225 -9.96 -0.53 9.29
N ASP A 226 -10.89 -1.36 8.82
CA ASP A 226 -11.01 -2.74 9.27
C ASP A 226 -9.67 -3.49 9.08
N ILE A 227 -9.25 -4.26 10.09
CA ILE A 227 -7.93 -4.90 10.07
C ILE A 227 -7.77 -5.92 8.93
N ASN A 228 -8.84 -6.60 8.52
CA ASN A 228 -8.78 -7.54 7.40
C ASN A 228 -8.69 -6.77 6.09
N LEU A 229 -9.43 -5.67 5.97
CA LEU A 229 -9.33 -4.79 4.81
C LEU A 229 -7.93 -4.17 4.68
N ALA A 230 -7.35 -3.69 5.77
CA ALA A 230 -6.02 -3.07 5.76
C ALA A 230 -4.92 -4.04 5.31
N ARG A 231 -5.05 -5.34 5.61
CA ARG A 231 -4.15 -6.41 5.15
C ARG A 231 -4.27 -6.71 3.65
N ASP A 232 -5.45 -6.49 3.08
CA ASP A 232 -5.74 -6.69 1.66
C ASP A 232 -5.28 -5.51 0.78
N VAL A 233 -4.75 -4.44 1.37
CA VAL A 233 -4.35 -3.22 0.66
C VAL A 233 -2.86 -3.25 0.30
N GLU A 234 -2.58 -2.87 -0.94
CA GLU A 234 -1.23 -2.60 -1.43
C GLU A 234 -0.80 -1.18 -1.06
N TRP A 235 -0.10 -1.09 0.07
CA TRP A 235 0.49 0.12 0.64
C TRP A 235 1.86 0.41 0.02
N LYS A 236 2.64 -0.64 -0.27
CA LYS A 236 3.93 -0.58 -0.96
C LYS A 236 3.83 -1.31 -2.29
N SER A 237 4.48 -0.80 -3.33
CA SER A 237 4.50 -1.49 -4.62
C SER A 237 4.98 -2.94 -4.46
N ASN A 238 4.20 -3.89 -5.00
CA ASN A 238 4.43 -5.34 -4.96
C ASN A 238 4.25 -6.04 -3.60
N ASP A 239 3.65 -5.41 -2.59
CA ASP A 239 3.39 -6.09 -1.31
C ASP A 239 2.31 -7.21 -1.40
N GLY A 240 1.59 -7.29 -2.53
CA GLY A 240 0.63 -8.37 -2.82
C GLY A 240 -0.82 -8.04 -2.50
N GLY A 241 -1.12 -6.85 -1.96
CA GLY A 241 -2.49 -6.43 -1.70
C GLY A 241 -3.37 -6.40 -2.95
N ARG A 242 -4.61 -6.87 -2.82
CA ARG A 242 -5.62 -6.85 -3.90
C ARG A 242 -6.14 -5.45 -4.17
N ILE A 243 -6.22 -4.61 -3.14
CA ILE A 243 -6.79 -3.26 -3.19
C ILE A 243 -5.65 -2.26 -3.32
N LYS A 244 -5.71 -1.33 -4.27
CA LYS A 244 -4.67 -0.29 -4.36
C LYS A 244 -4.93 0.79 -3.31
N SER A 245 -3.91 1.18 -2.53
CA SER A 245 -4.00 2.28 -1.55
C SER A 245 -4.64 3.56 -2.11
N ARG A 246 -4.33 3.93 -3.36
CA ARG A 246 -4.93 5.09 -4.05
C ARG A 246 -6.46 5.06 -4.14
N ASP A 247 -7.09 3.88 -4.12
CA ASP A 247 -8.56 3.77 -4.11
C ASP A 247 -9.13 4.24 -2.78
N LEU A 248 -8.47 3.92 -1.67
CA LEU A 248 -8.85 4.35 -0.32
C LEU A 248 -8.53 5.84 -0.09
N VAL A 249 -7.40 6.32 -0.62
CA VAL A 249 -7.05 7.75 -0.61
C VAL A 249 -8.08 8.58 -1.38
N ALA A 250 -8.52 8.10 -2.55
CA ALA A 250 -9.60 8.79 -3.28
C ALA A 250 -10.93 8.78 -2.51
N LEU A 251 -11.20 7.72 -1.74
CA LEU A 251 -12.41 7.61 -0.93
C LEU A 251 -12.37 8.52 0.31
N SER A 252 -11.20 8.70 0.93
CA SER A 252 -11.01 9.57 2.10
C SER A 252 -11.16 11.06 1.78
N LEU A 253 -11.00 11.46 0.51
CA LEU A 253 -11.28 12.84 0.09
C LEU A 253 -12.76 13.22 0.25
N ILE A 254 -13.69 12.25 0.23
CA ILE A 254 -15.12 12.51 0.40
C ILE A 254 -15.41 13.14 1.78
N PRO A 255 -15.07 12.50 2.91
CA PRO A 255 -15.24 13.14 4.22
C PRO A 255 -14.35 14.38 4.42
N LEU A 256 -13.12 14.41 3.87
CA LEU A 256 -12.27 15.59 3.95
C LEU A 256 -12.91 16.82 3.26
N SER A 257 -13.69 16.61 2.20
CA SER A 257 -14.41 17.67 1.50
C SER A 257 -15.58 18.28 2.29
N VAL A 258 -15.89 17.74 3.48
CA VAL A 258 -16.93 18.27 4.39
C VAL A 258 -16.37 19.32 5.34
N LEU A 259 -15.05 19.37 5.49
CA LEU A 259 -14.39 20.38 6.30
C LEU A 259 -14.67 21.79 5.75
N PRO A 260 -14.76 22.81 6.64
CA PRO A 260 -15.01 24.17 6.21
C PRO A 260 -13.87 24.68 5.31
N GLU A 261 -14.18 25.64 4.43
CA GLU A 261 -13.21 26.15 3.45
C GLU A 261 -12.00 26.83 4.11
N ASP A 262 -12.17 27.38 5.31
CA ASP A 262 -11.11 28.09 6.06
C ASP A 262 -9.94 27.18 6.44
N VAL A 263 -10.18 25.88 6.64
CA VAL A 263 -9.17 24.85 6.93
C VAL A 263 -8.08 24.80 5.85
N PHE A 264 -8.44 25.09 4.59
CA PHE A 264 -7.54 25.08 3.43
C PHE A 264 -7.43 26.45 2.73
N SER A 265 -7.97 27.50 3.35
CA SER A 265 -8.34 28.75 2.66
C SER A 265 -7.20 29.59 2.12
N SER A 266 -5.98 29.41 2.62
CA SER A 266 -4.81 30.13 2.11
C SER A 266 -4.39 29.71 0.69
N ASP A 267 -4.92 28.60 0.16
CA ASP A 267 -4.53 28.07 -1.15
C ASP A 267 -5.70 28.02 -2.15
N ALA A 268 -5.75 29.00 -3.05
CA ALA A 268 -6.74 29.08 -4.13
C ALA A 268 -6.65 27.90 -5.14
N SER A 269 -5.46 27.32 -5.32
CA SER A 269 -5.26 26.14 -6.18
C SER A 269 -5.90 24.90 -5.53
N LEU A 270 -5.69 24.74 -4.22
CA LEU A 270 -6.24 23.65 -3.45
C LEU A 270 -7.77 23.69 -3.45
N LYS A 271 -8.36 24.88 -3.22
CA LYS A 271 -9.81 25.10 -3.31
C LYS A 271 -10.37 24.64 -4.66
N LYS A 272 -9.76 25.06 -5.77
CA LYS A 272 -10.20 24.65 -7.11
C LYS A 272 -10.16 23.13 -7.32
N LYS A 273 -9.17 22.43 -6.74
CA LYS A 273 -9.11 20.96 -6.82
C LYS A 273 -10.22 20.31 -5.99
N ILE A 274 -10.52 20.84 -4.81
CA ILE A 274 -11.63 20.39 -3.95
C ILE A 274 -12.98 20.60 -4.66
N ASP A 275 -13.21 21.73 -5.31
CA ASP A 275 -14.44 22.01 -6.06
C ASP A 275 -14.67 20.99 -7.19
N ASN A 276 -13.58 20.53 -7.82
CA ASN A 276 -13.61 19.54 -8.89
C ASN A 276 -13.56 18.08 -8.40
N LEU A 277 -13.56 17.84 -7.08
CA LEU A 277 -13.37 16.51 -6.49
C LEU A 277 -14.40 15.49 -6.99
N SER A 278 -15.66 15.91 -7.12
CA SER A 278 -16.78 15.05 -7.51
C SER A 278 -16.50 14.17 -8.73
N THR A 279 -16.01 14.71 -9.85
CA THR A 279 -15.66 13.90 -11.02
C THR A 279 -14.24 13.34 -10.95
N MET A 280 -13.34 13.98 -10.19
CA MET A 280 -11.94 13.57 -10.04
C MET A 280 -11.79 12.20 -9.37
N ILE A 281 -12.58 11.91 -8.32
CA ILE A 281 -12.53 10.63 -7.60
C ILE A 281 -12.75 9.40 -8.48
N PHE A 282 -13.47 9.56 -9.60
CA PHE A 282 -13.65 8.51 -10.60
C PHE A 282 -12.60 8.61 -11.71
N SER A 283 -12.39 9.82 -12.25
CA SER A 283 -11.64 10.02 -13.49
C SER A 283 -10.11 10.04 -13.33
N SER A 284 -9.59 10.38 -12.15
CA SER A 284 -8.14 10.50 -11.92
C SER A 284 -7.73 10.16 -10.48
N LYS A 285 -7.42 8.88 -10.23
CA LYS A 285 -6.89 8.41 -8.94
C LYS A 285 -5.51 9.01 -8.60
N GLY A 286 -4.70 9.34 -9.61
CA GLY A 286 -3.41 10.02 -9.41
C GLY A 286 -3.60 11.41 -8.82
N ASN A 287 -4.48 12.22 -9.42
CA ASN A 287 -4.78 13.56 -8.91
C ASN A 287 -5.42 13.54 -7.51
N CYS A 288 -6.15 12.47 -7.17
CA CYS A 288 -6.65 12.28 -5.80
C CYS A 288 -5.50 12.10 -4.80
N VAL A 289 -4.47 11.33 -5.16
CA VAL A 289 -3.28 11.16 -4.32
C VAL A 289 -2.55 12.48 -4.15
N SER A 290 -2.34 13.24 -5.23
CA SER A 290 -1.68 14.55 -5.15
C SER A 290 -2.49 15.54 -4.32
N LEU A 291 -3.81 15.61 -4.51
CA LEU A 291 -4.69 16.46 -3.70
C LEU A 291 -4.61 16.10 -2.21
N TYR A 292 -4.71 14.81 -1.88
CA TYR A 292 -4.60 14.35 -0.49
C TYR A 292 -3.25 14.74 0.13
N ASN A 293 -2.15 14.55 -0.60
CA ASN A 293 -0.81 14.90 -0.14
C ASN A 293 -0.68 16.41 0.11
N GLU A 294 -1.18 17.24 -0.82
CA GLU A 294 -1.18 18.70 -0.67
C GLU A 294 -2.01 19.15 0.54
N MET A 295 -3.18 18.54 0.79
CA MET A 295 -4.00 18.83 1.96
C MET A 295 -3.26 18.54 3.27
N LEU A 296 -2.50 17.43 3.35
CA LEU A 296 -1.75 17.08 4.55
C LEU A 296 -0.47 17.89 4.75
N GLN A 297 0.07 18.48 3.68
CA GLN A 297 1.21 19.39 3.73
C GLN A 297 0.83 20.82 4.14
N HIS A 298 -0.45 21.15 4.15
CA HIS A 298 -0.92 22.47 4.54
C HIS A 298 -0.56 22.77 5.99
N GLU A 299 -0.23 24.04 6.26
CA GLU A 299 0.17 24.50 7.59
C GLU A 299 -0.89 24.15 8.64
N GLY A 300 -0.45 23.64 9.79
CA GLY A 300 -1.32 23.23 10.91
C GLY A 300 -2.00 21.87 10.75
N ILE A 301 -1.90 21.21 9.59
CA ILE A 301 -2.56 19.91 9.36
C ILE A 301 -1.74 18.74 9.91
N SER A 302 -0.44 18.72 9.59
CA SER A 302 0.48 17.67 9.98
C SER A 302 1.77 18.26 10.56
N GLN A 303 2.45 17.49 11.40
CA GLN A 303 3.78 17.82 11.92
C GLN A 303 4.74 16.65 11.69
N LYS A 304 6.05 16.92 11.64
CA LYS A 304 7.06 15.86 11.62
C LYS A 304 7.11 15.17 12.98
N ILE A 305 7.23 13.85 12.96
CA ILE A 305 7.43 13.06 14.18
C ILE A 305 8.88 13.25 14.65
N GLU A 306 9.06 13.58 15.93
CA GLU A 306 10.38 13.74 16.54
C GLU A 306 11.23 12.48 16.32
N ASN A 307 12.49 12.66 15.91
CA ASN A 307 13.45 11.58 15.62
C ASN A 307 13.05 10.61 14.48
N LYS A 308 12.07 10.96 13.62
CA LYS A 308 11.67 10.14 12.45
C LYS A 308 11.80 10.84 11.08
N GLY A 309 12.60 11.90 11.01
CA GLY A 309 12.94 12.58 9.75
C GLY A 309 11.73 13.26 9.08
N GLU A 310 11.51 12.99 7.79
CA GLU A 310 10.38 13.54 7.00
C GLU A 310 9.05 12.78 7.19
N ILE A 311 8.96 11.87 8.17
CA ILE A 311 7.71 11.19 8.51
C ILE A 311 6.83 12.17 9.28
N ILE A 312 5.57 12.30 8.84
CA ILE A 312 4.59 13.16 9.49
C ILE A 312 3.54 12.38 10.25
N GLU A 313 2.91 13.05 11.19
CA GLU A 313 1.63 12.67 11.77
C GLU A 313 0.61 13.79 11.57
N VAL A 314 -0.66 13.41 11.37
CA VAL A 314 -1.76 14.36 11.27
C VAL A 314 -2.14 14.82 12.67
N VAL A 315 -2.15 16.13 12.91
CA VAL A 315 -2.46 16.73 14.23
C VAL A 315 -3.73 17.56 14.24
N HIS A 316 -4.23 17.97 13.08
CA HIS A 316 -5.45 18.76 13.00
C HIS A 316 -6.69 17.90 13.28
N GLU A 317 -7.40 18.21 14.36
CA GLU A 317 -8.56 17.45 14.87
C GLU A 317 -9.66 17.26 13.80
N GLY A 318 -9.98 18.30 13.05
CA GLY A 318 -10.94 18.20 11.95
C GLY A 318 -10.53 17.21 10.85
N VAL A 319 -9.26 17.19 10.46
CA VAL A 319 -8.75 16.24 9.46
C VAL A 319 -8.76 14.82 10.02
N GLN A 320 -8.34 14.62 11.27
CA GLN A 320 -8.43 13.32 11.94
C GLN A 320 -9.87 12.81 11.98
N SER A 321 -10.82 13.62 12.44
CA SER A 321 -12.24 13.23 12.51
C SER A 321 -12.86 12.95 11.14
N ALA A 322 -12.46 13.66 10.09
CA ALA A 322 -12.86 13.33 8.72
C ALA A 322 -12.31 11.97 8.29
N LEU A 323 -11.05 11.66 8.61
CA LEU A 323 -10.43 10.37 8.30
C LEU A 323 -11.01 9.21 9.13
N VAL A 324 -11.56 9.47 10.32
CA VAL A 324 -12.32 8.48 11.11
C VAL A 324 -13.52 7.92 10.34
N MET A 325 -14.11 8.67 9.40
CA MET A 325 -15.20 8.18 8.57
C MET A 325 -14.79 7.00 7.68
N MET A 326 -13.49 6.78 7.46
CA MET A 326 -12.97 5.62 6.71
C MET A 326 -13.30 4.27 7.34
N LYS A 327 -13.71 4.23 8.61
CA LYS A 327 -14.25 3.01 9.24
C LYS A 327 -15.50 2.48 8.54
N ASP A 328 -16.25 3.37 7.91
CA ASP A 328 -17.54 3.09 7.27
C ASP A 328 -17.45 3.16 5.75
N MET A 329 -16.67 4.11 5.20
CA MET A 329 -16.69 4.43 3.77
C MET A 329 -16.48 3.22 2.84
N PRO A 330 -15.51 2.31 3.05
CA PRO A 330 -15.36 1.12 2.20
C PRO A 330 -16.55 0.16 2.28
N LYS A 331 -17.20 0.05 3.45
CA LYS A 331 -18.39 -0.80 3.63
C LYS A 331 -19.61 -0.19 2.93
N LEU A 332 -19.78 1.12 3.04
CA LEU A 332 -20.85 1.87 2.36
C LEU A 332 -20.68 1.84 0.84
N TYR A 333 -19.45 1.92 0.34
CA TYR A 333 -19.16 1.71 -1.09
C TYR A 333 -19.69 0.35 -1.56
N ASP A 334 -19.26 -0.73 -0.89
CA ASP A 334 -19.67 -2.08 -1.27
C ASP A 334 -21.18 -2.29 -1.08
N LEU A 335 -21.80 -1.67 -0.06
CA LEU A 335 -23.25 -1.73 0.16
C LEU A 335 -24.02 -1.06 -0.99
N ILE A 336 -23.59 0.12 -1.45
CA ILE A 336 -24.20 0.80 -2.59
C ILE A 336 -24.01 -0.04 -3.87
N TYR A 337 -22.83 -0.63 -4.06
CA TYR A 337 -22.58 -1.55 -5.18
C TYR A 337 -23.52 -2.77 -5.15
N GLU A 338 -23.73 -3.35 -3.98
CA GLU A 338 -24.59 -4.51 -3.81
C GLU A 338 -26.07 -4.18 -4.03
N LYS A 339 -26.53 -3.06 -3.48
CA LYS A 339 -27.96 -2.70 -3.43
C LYS A 339 -28.46 -1.98 -4.68
N MET A 340 -27.63 -1.21 -5.37
CA MET A 340 -28.08 -0.39 -6.50
C MET A 340 -28.81 -1.19 -7.61
N PRO A 341 -28.35 -2.39 -8.03
CA PRO A 341 -29.10 -3.22 -8.97
C PRO A 341 -30.45 -3.70 -8.43
N ILE A 342 -30.52 -4.01 -7.13
CA ILE A 342 -31.74 -4.46 -6.45
C ILE A 342 -32.74 -3.31 -6.43
N SER A 343 -32.32 -2.13 -5.98
CA SER A 343 -33.11 -0.90 -5.99
C SER A 343 -33.65 -0.56 -7.39
N ALA A 344 -32.82 -0.65 -8.42
CA ALA A 344 -33.27 -0.44 -9.79
C ALA A 344 -34.37 -1.46 -10.19
N ASN A 345 -34.20 -2.74 -9.86
CA ASN A 345 -35.19 -3.77 -10.19
C ASN A 345 -36.49 -3.63 -9.39
N ASN A 346 -36.43 -3.23 -8.12
CA ASN A 346 -37.60 -2.93 -7.29
C ASN A 346 -38.46 -1.81 -7.92
N ASN A 347 -37.81 -0.84 -8.57
CA ASN A 347 -38.46 0.23 -9.33
C ASN A 347 -38.90 -0.19 -10.75
N GLY A 348 -39.03 -1.49 -11.01
CA GLY A 348 -39.45 -2.04 -12.29
C GLY A 348 -38.45 -1.87 -13.43
N LYS A 349 -37.22 -1.39 -13.15
CA LYS A 349 -36.16 -1.32 -14.16
C LYS A 349 -35.60 -2.71 -14.42
N LYS A 350 -35.00 -2.93 -15.59
CA LYS A 350 -34.42 -4.23 -15.98
C LYS A 350 -32.91 -4.13 -15.94
N PHE A 351 -32.32 -4.05 -14.74
CA PHE A 351 -30.89 -3.72 -14.58
C PHE A 351 -29.97 -4.68 -15.35
N GLY A 352 -30.24 -5.99 -15.32
CA GLY A 352 -29.47 -6.99 -16.08
C GLY A 352 -29.54 -6.84 -17.61
N LYS A 353 -30.51 -6.09 -18.14
CA LYS A 353 -30.60 -5.80 -19.58
C LYS A 353 -29.68 -4.68 -20.03
N ILE A 354 -29.17 -3.86 -19.11
CA ILE A 354 -28.24 -2.76 -19.41
C ILE A 354 -26.98 -3.31 -20.11
N THR A 355 -26.47 -2.58 -21.10
CA THR A 355 -25.23 -2.92 -21.81
C THR A 355 -24.03 -2.84 -20.85
N GLY A 356 -23.14 -3.83 -20.88
CA GLY A 356 -21.99 -3.89 -19.97
C GLY A 356 -22.29 -4.44 -18.57
N VAL A 357 -23.56 -4.70 -18.23
CA VAL A 357 -23.93 -5.44 -17.01
C VAL A 357 -23.88 -6.94 -17.29
N ARG A 358 -23.12 -7.66 -16.45
CA ARG A 358 -23.05 -9.12 -16.40
C ARG A 358 -23.62 -9.60 -15.06
N PHE A 359 -23.99 -10.87 -14.97
CA PHE A 359 -24.58 -11.41 -13.74
C PHE A 359 -24.36 -12.90 -13.59
N PHE A 360 -24.36 -13.36 -12.35
CA PHE A 360 -24.24 -14.76 -11.98
C PHE A 360 -25.62 -15.33 -11.61
N GLU A 361 -25.93 -16.52 -12.13
CA GLU A 361 -27.09 -17.32 -11.76
C GLU A 361 -26.66 -18.78 -11.66
N ALA A 362 -26.87 -19.40 -10.49
CA ALA A 362 -26.35 -20.73 -10.18
C ALA A 362 -26.84 -21.81 -11.16
N ASP A 363 -28.09 -21.70 -11.63
CA ASP A 363 -28.67 -22.66 -12.56
C ASP A 363 -28.16 -22.50 -14.01
N ASN A 364 -27.47 -21.39 -14.31
CA ASN A 364 -27.07 -20.98 -15.65
C ASN A 364 -25.54 -20.92 -15.85
N VAL A 365 -24.75 -21.64 -15.03
CA VAL A 365 -23.27 -21.61 -15.07
C VAL A 365 -22.69 -22.11 -16.41
N ARG A 366 -23.46 -22.91 -17.16
CA ARG A 366 -23.10 -23.43 -18.49
C ARG A 366 -23.67 -22.61 -19.65
N SER A 367 -24.30 -21.46 -19.37
CA SER A 367 -24.85 -20.59 -20.42
C SER A 367 -23.74 -20.04 -21.32
N ASP A 368 -23.97 -20.07 -22.64
CA ASP A 368 -23.09 -19.46 -23.64
C ASP A 368 -23.32 -17.95 -23.78
N ASN A 369 -24.32 -17.40 -23.08
CA ASN A 369 -24.58 -15.96 -23.11
C ASN A 369 -23.45 -15.21 -22.38
N PRO A 370 -22.74 -14.27 -23.04
CA PRO A 370 -21.60 -13.56 -22.46
C PRO A 370 -21.95 -12.67 -21.25
N LYS A 371 -23.24 -12.41 -21.02
CA LYS A 371 -23.72 -11.74 -19.79
C LYS A 371 -23.75 -12.65 -18.58
N HIS A 372 -23.81 -13.98 -18.74
CA HIS A 372 -23.80 -14.91 -17.62
C HIS A 372 -22.36 -15.19 -17.18
N LEU A 373 -22.10 -14.96 -15.90
CA LEU A 373 -20.83 -15.26 -15.27
C LEU A 373 -20.79 -16.71 -14.80
N LYS A 374 -19.61 -17.32 -14.87
CA LYS A 374 -19.38 -18.69 -14.40
C LYS A 374 -19.25 -18.78 -12.87
N ARG A 375 -18.99 -17.65 -12.21
CA ARG A 375 -18.77 -17.53 -10.78
C ARG A 375 -19.39 -16.23 -10.28
N PRO A 376 -19.83 -16.17 -9.01
CA PRO A 376 -20.33 -14.92 -8.46
C PRO A 376 -19.25 -13.83 -8.50
N PRO A 377 -19.55 -12.65 -9.05
CA PRO A 377 -18.68 -11.49 -8.89
C PRO A 377 -18.59 -11.09 -7.42
N LYS A 378 -17.57 -10.29 -7.10
CA LYS A 378 -17.25 -9.90 -5.74
C LYS A 378 -17.16 -8.39 -5.59
N THR A 379 -17.59 -7.87 -4.44
CA THR A 379 -17.45 -6.45 -4.12
C THR A 379 -15.97 -6.05 -3.99
N LYS A 380 -15.68 -4.76 -4.18
CA LYS A 380 -14.32 -4.25 -4.30
C LYS A 380 -13.54 -4.38 -3.00
N PHE A 381 -14.11 -3.96 -1.87
CA PHE A 381 -13.35 -3.87 -0.63
C PHE A 381 -13.40 -5.19 0.17
N TYR A 382 -14.58 -5.74 0.41
CA TYR A 382 -14.77 -6.89 1.29
C TYR A 382 -14.97 -8.23 0.57
N SER A 383 -14.84 -8.26 -0.76
CA SER A 383 -14.94 -9.49 -1.56
C SER A 383 -16.25 -10.27 -1.33
N ARG A 384 -17.36 -9.59 -0.99
CA ARG A 384 -18.66 -10.23 -0.80
C ARG A 384 -19.21 -10.67 -2.14
N GLU A 385 -19.75 -11.87 -2.22
CA GLU A 385 -20.36 -12.37 -3.44
C GLU A 385 -21.66 -11.61 -3.75
N VAL A 386 -21.81 -11.19 -5.00
CA VAL A 386 -22.97 -10.41 -5.47
C VAL A 386 -23.50 -10.98 -6.79
N LYS A 387 -24.74 -10.63 -7.15
CA LYS A 387 -25.35 -11.14 -8.39
C LYS A 387 -24.81 -10.46 -9.65
N PHE A 388 -24.58 -9.14 -9.60
CA PHE A 388 -24.27 -8.33 -10.77
C PHE A 388 -22.81 -7.87 -10.80
N ASP A 389 -22.24 -7.80 -11.99
CA ASP A 389 -20.95 -7.20 -12.30
C ASP A 389 -21.17 -6.06 -13.29
N TYR A 390 -20.70 -4.87 -12.93
CA TYR A 390 -20.88 -3.65 -13.71
C TYR A 390 -19.85 -2.58 -13.31
N GLY A 391 -19.72 -1.55 -14.16
CA GLY A 391 -18.70 -0.51 -14.00
C GLY A 391 -18.95 0.45 -12.83
N GLU A 392 -17.89 0.73 -12.07
CA GLU A 392 -17.92 1.61 -10.87
C GLU A 392 -18.48 3.01 -11.13
N GLY A 393 -18.43 3.48 -12.37
CA GLY A 393 -18.93 4.81 -12.74
C GLY A 393 -20.44 4.99 -12.52
N PHE A 394 -21.22 3.90 -12.46
CA PHE A 394 -22.63 3.98 -12.08
C PHE A 394 -22.86 4.27 -10.60
N ILE A 395 -21.94 3.89 -9.71
CA ILE A 395 -22.11 4.08 -8.26
C ILE A 395 -21.28 5.23 -7.71
N MET A 396 -20.24 5.69 -8.42
CA MET A 396 -19.40 6.77 -7.87
C MET A 396 -20.17 8.05 -7.53
N PRO A 397 -21.14 8.51 -8.34
CA PRO A 397 -21.99 9.63 -7.95
C PRO A 397 -22.76 9.40 -6.64
N LEU A 398 -23.27 8.19 -6.41
CA LEU A 398 -23.99 7.82 -5.19
C LEU A 398 -23.04 7.73 -3.98
N VAL A 399 -21.84 7.16 -4.17
CA VAL A 399 -20.80 7.09 -3.14
C VAL A 399 -20.33 8.49 -2.76
N PHE A 400 -20.14 9.39 -3.72
CA PHE A 400 -19.79 10.78 -3.43
C PHE A 400 -20.89 11.50 -2.63
N ALA A 401 -22.15 11.20 -2.93
CA ALA A 401 -23.30 11.77 -2.23
C ALA A 401 -23.40 11.36 -0.76
N LEU A 402 -22.63 10.35 -0.29
CA LEU A 402 -22.51 10.05 1.14
C LEU A 402 -22.03 11.26 1.96
N ARG A 403 -21.29 12.21 1.36
CA ARG A 403 -20.91 13.45 2.04
C ARG A 403 -22.11 14.26 2.55
N GLU A 404 -23.28 14.12 1.91
CA GLU A 404 -24.50 14.82 2.32
C GLU A 404 -25.05 14.28 3.65
N LEU A 405 -24.69 13.04 4.00
CA LEU A 405 -24.99 12.42 5.29
C LEU A 405 -24.00 12.85 6.39
N MET A 406 -22.97 13.63 6.05
CA MET A 406 -21.95 14.10 6.99
C MET A 406 -22.16 15.58 7.32
N GLU A 407 -21.76 15.98 8.52
CA GLU A 407 -21.69 17.37 8.97
C GLU A 407 -20.35 17.65 9.63
N CYS A 408 -19.92 18.91 9.58
CA CYS A 408 -18.82 19.43 10.39
C CYS A 408 -19.40 20.35 11.47
N LYS A 409 -19.35 19.93 12.73
CA LYS A 409 -19.78 20.72 13.89
C LYS A 409 -18.57 21.01 14.77
N GLN A 410 -18.34 22.28 15.10
CA GLN A 410 -17.20 22.70 15.91
C GLN A 410 -15.85 22.18 15.38
N GLY A 411 -15.69 22.15 14.05
CA GLY A 411 -14.48 21.64 13.40
C GLY A 411 -14.37 20.11 13.31
N VAL A 412 -15.33 19.36 13.86
CA VAL A 412 -15.30 17.88 13.88
C VAL A 412 -16.31 17.31 12.90
N VAL A 413 -15.88 16.37 12.05
CA VAL A 413 -16.72 15.69 11.07
C VAL A 413 -17.40 14.47 11.69
N SER A 414 -18.71 14.33 11.46
CA SER A 414 -19.51 13.20 11.92
C SER A 414 -20.69 12.90 10.99
N TRP A 415 -21.33 11.74 11.17
CA TRP A 415 -22.55 11.38 10.45
C TRP A 415 -23.78 12.07 11.07
N LYS A 416 -24.59 12.74 10.24
CA LYS A 416 -25.89 13.32 10.61
C LYS A 416 -26.94 12.25 10.96
N VAL A 417 -26.83 11.09 10.31
CA VAL A 417 -27.76 9.96 10.41
C VAL A 417 -26.96 8.65 10.35
N ASN A 418 -27.54 7.52 10.77
CA ASN A 418 -26.89 6.23 10.56
C ASN A 418 -26.80 5.95 9.04
N PRO A 419 -25.59 5.91 8.46
CA PRO A 419 -25.45 5.86 7.00
C PRO A 419 -25.89 4.52 6.41
N TYR A 420 -25.72 3.41 7.14
CA TYR A 420 -26.15 2.08 6.67
C TYR A 420 -27.66 2.00 6.59
N ARG A 421 -28.35 2.37 7.67
CA ARG A 421 -29.81 2.40 7.72
C ARG A 421 -30.39 3.37 6.70
N PHE A 422 -29.75 4.53 6.51
CA PHE A 422 -30.17 5.47 5.48
C PHE A 422 -30.13 4.86 4.07
N ILE A 423 -29.07 4.14 3.73
CA ILE A 423 -28.96 3.45 2.45
C ILE A 423 -30.03 2.36 2.33
N GLU A 424 -30.27 1.57 3.38
CA GLU A 424 -31.31 0.53 3.37
C GLU A 424 -32.72 1.11 3.17
N ASP A 425 -33.03 2.21 3.86
CA ASP A 425 -34.37 2.79 3.87
C ASP A 425 -34.68 3.60 2.59
N HIS A 426 -33.67 4.25 1.98
CA HIS A 426 -33.91 5.30 0.97
C HIS A 426 -33.28 5.06 -0.40
N LEU A 427 -32.40 4.05 -0.55
CA LEU A 427 -31.69 3.87 -1.83
C LEU A 427 -32.63 3.55 -2.99
N ASP A 428 -33.76 2.87 -2.76
CA ASP A 428 -34.76 2.60 -3.80
C ASP A 428 -35.29 3.90 -4.42
N THR A 429 -35.70 4.87 -3.60
CA THR A 429 -36.19 6.18 -4.07
C THR A 429 -35.08 7.00 -4.74
N ILE A 430 -33.87 6.96 -4.19
CA ILE A 430 -32.72 7.68 -4.74
C ILE A 430 -32.33 7.12 -6.12
N VAL A 431 -32.28 5.79 -6.25
CA VAL A 431 -31.91 5.12 -7.50
C VAL A 431 -32.96 5.36 -8.56
N ASP A 432 -34.26 5.39 -8.25
CA ASP A 432 -35.28 5.72 -9.26
C ASP A 432 -35.04 7.10 -9.89
N SER A 433 -34.78 8.11 -9.04
CA SER A 433 -34.48 9.48 -9.47
C SER A 433 -33.18 9.56 -10.28
N TYR A 434 -32.15 8.83 -9.84
CA TYR A 434 -30.84 8.80 -10.48
C TYR A 434 -30.81 7.99 -11.80
N TYR A 435 -31.70 7.00 -11.96
CA TYR A 435 -31.69 6.09 -13.11
C TYR A 435 -31.86 6.82 -14.45
N GLY A 436 -32.67 7.89 -14.48
CA GLY A 436 -32.86 8.71 -15.68
C GLY A 436 -31.56 9.35 -16.17
N MET A 437 -30.66 9.74 -15.25
CA MET A 437 -29.33 10.27 -15.59
C MET A 437 -28.46 9.20 -16.26
N MET A 438 -28.48 7.96 -15.74
CA MET A 438 -27.76 6.85 -16.37
C MET A 438 -28.27 6.56 -17.78
N GLN A 439 -29.60 6.58 -17.95
CA GLN A 439 -30.24 6.40 -19.25
C GLN A 439 -29.84 7.50 -20.24
N GLY A 440 -29.81 8.77 -19.79
CA GLY A 440 -29.36 9.91 -20.60
C GLY A 440 -27.90 9.82 -21.04
N GLN A 441 -27.06 9.04 -20.36
CA GLN A 441 -25.69 8.72 -20.77
C GLN A 441 -25.56 7.39 -21.53
N ASN A 442 -26.67 6.87 -22.05
CA ASN A 442 -26.76 5.58 -22.74
C ASN A 442 -26.26 4.40 -21.89
N PHE A 443 -26.38 4.51 -20.57
CA PHE A 443 -25.83 3.55 -19.62
C PHE A 443 -24.34 3.25 -19.85
N ASP A 444 -23.54 4.25 -20.21
CA ASP A 444 -22.09 4.13 -20.26
C ASP A 444 -21.49 4.53 -18.89
N PRO A 445 -20.93 3.60 -18.11
CA PRO A 445 -20.43 3.91 -16.78
C PRO A 445 -19.28 4.94 -16.81
N ALA A 446 -18.45 4.95 -17.86
CA ALA A 446 -17.37 5.92 -17.97
C ALA A 446 -17.91 7.34 -18.20
N LYS A 447 -18.97 7.48 -18.99
CA LYS A 447 -19.65 8.79 -19.18
C LYS A 447 -20.37 9.22 -17.92
N VAL A 448 -21.14 8.33 -17.29
CA VAL A 448 -21.85 8.62 -16.04
C VAL A 448 -20.89 9.12 -14.95
N GLY A 449 -19.77 8.41 -14.74
CA GLY A 449 -18.79 8.75 -13.72
C GLY A 449 -17.93 9.99 -14.01
N LYS A 450 -17.86 10.44 -15.27
CA LYS A 450 -17.16 11.68 -15.66
C LYS A 450 -18.08 12.91 -15.74
N GLN A 451 -19.39 12.71 -15.65
CA GLN A 451 -20.37 13.76 -15.86
C GLN A 451 -20.76 14.46 -14.55
N GLN A 452 -20.50 15.76 -14.46
CA GLN A 452 -20.76 16.56 -13.26
C GLN A 452 -22.24 16.52 -12.80
N SER A 453 -23.17 16.53 -13.75
CA SER A 453 -24.61 16.47 -13.44
C SER A 453 -25.02 15.17 -12.74
N SER A 454 -24.30 14.06 -12.97
CA SER A 454 -24.55 12.80 -12.27
C SER A 454 -24.34 12.93 -10.76
N TYR A 455 -23.26 13.60 -10.36
CA TYR A 455 -22.94 13.84 -8.95
C TYR A 455 -23.95 14.77 -8.31
N LYS A 456 -24.32 15.85 -9.01
CA LYS A 456 -25.32 16.80 -8.51
C LYS A 456 -26.68 16.12 -8.26
N ILE A 457 -27.19 15.33 -9.20
CA ILE A 457 -28.48 14.61 -9.05
C ILE A 457 -28.43 13.64 -7.87
N ALA A 458 -27.33 12.90 -7.71
CA ALA A 458 -27.14 11.99 -6.59
C ALA A 458 -27.14 12.75 -5.26
N GLN A 459 -26.35 13.84 -5.15
CA GLN A 459 -26.29 14.67 -3.94
C GLN A 459 -27.65 15.29 -3.60
N ASP A 460 -28.34 15.87 -4.58
CA ASP A 460 -29.65 16.49 -4.36
C ASP A 460 -30.67 15.44 -3.89
N SER A 461 -30.64 14.22 -4.44
CA SER A 461 -31.50 13.12 -4.00
C SER A 461 -31.21 12.69 -2.56
N PHE A 462 -29.93 12.58 -2.18
CA PHE A 462 -29.53 12.29 -0.79
C PHE A 462 -29.97 13.40 0.16
N LYS A 463 -29.75 14.68 -0.18
CA LYS A 463 -30.17 15.84 0.63
C LYS A 463 -31.67 15.82 0.91
N VAL A 464 -32.49 15.58 -0.11
CA VAL A 464 -33.96 15.50 0.05
C VAL A 464 -34.33 14.41 1.04
N GLN A 465 -33.75 13.21 0.93
CA GLN A 465 -34.06 12.11 1.84
C GLN A 465 -33.55 12.37 3.26
N VAL A 466 -32.41 13.04 3.44
CA VAL A 466 -31.93 13.47 4.78
C VAL A 466 -32.92 14.44 5.42
N MET A 467 -33.40 15.44 4.68
CA MET A 467 -34.39 16.40 5.19
C MET A 467 -35.70 15.72 5.58
N LEU A 468 -36.17 14.76 4.78
CA LEU A 468 -37.37 13.98 5.10
C LEU A 468 -37.18 13.04 6.29
N HIS A 469 -35.97 12.48 6.46
CA HIS A 469 -35.62 11.61 7.57
C HIS A 469 -35.53 12.36 8.91
N ALA A 470 -35.02 13.60 8.91
CA ALA A 470 -34.91 14.43 10.11
C ALA A 470 -36.27 14.94 10.63
N ASN A 471 -37.33 14.87 9.81
CA ASN A 471 -38.69 15.28 10.16
C ASN A 471 -39.58 14.12 10.64
N LYS A 472 -39.00 12.94 10.89
CA LYS A 472 -39.64 11.76 11.48
C LYS A 472 -38.98 11.43 12.80
#